data_AF-A0A7U3NFZ5-F1
#
_entry.id   AF-A0A7U3NFZ5-F1
#
_cell.length_a   1.000
_cell.length_b   1.000
_cell.length_c   1.000
_cell.angle_alpha   90.00
_cell.angle_beta   90.00
_cell.angle_gamma   90.00
#
_symmetry.space_group_name_H-M   'P 1'
#
loop_
_entity.id
_entity.type
_entity.pdbx_description
1 polymer ?
#
loop_
_entity_poly.entity_id
_entity_poly.type
_entity_poly.pdbx_seq_one_letter_code
_entity_poly.pdbx_strand_id
1 'polypeptide(L)'
;MSNRDLNVLNRVKNFVQCGRVVKSNPPTTSSFICSNSIGISKILNLVNGHMRLKVYNFQIACESLGIEFIPANYTIERDSAYLAGLIDTDGSIVFNFPGNRIELNLEFRNYKESNILDLSEVIEGGNCKKLELTKTNQDEGKIFMSVRYSYNTVKNMMPIYNYVKNNPLHCSFKLARCMKIKEFMNIRKYNKASWDSIEYQIYSDFVLDWISYLNPNWKNIPFVKKLNPSKIYSNEPVQ
;
A
#
# COMPACT_ATOMS: atom_id res chain seq x y z
N MET A 1 -10.54 6.31 7.48
CA MET A 1 -9.47 5.29 7.53
C MET A 1 -9.85 4.22 8.54
N SER A 2 -9.37 2.99 8.39
CA SER A 2 -9.59 1.95 9.41
C SER A 2 -8.96 2.38 10.74
N ASN A 3 -9.52 1.98 11.87
CA ASN A 3 -8.96 2.33 13.18
C ASN A 3 -7.54 1.81 13.41
N ARG A 4 -7.09 0.83 12.61
CA ARG A 4 -5.68 0.40 12.57
C ARG A 4 -4.71 1.55 12.26
N ASP A 5 -5.17 2.57 11.54
CA ASP A 5 -4.36 3.70 11.06
C ASP A 5 -4.51 4.95 11.94
N LEU A 6 -5.08 4.83 13.15
CA LEU A 6 -5.31 5.97 14.05
C LEU A 6 -4.01 6.74 14.36
N ASN A 7 -2.88 6.03 14.45
CA ASN A 7 -1.57 6.65 14.66
C ASN A 7 -1.15 7.55 13.48
N VAL A 8 -1.50 7.19 12.25
CA VAL A 8 -1.24 8.01 11.06
C VAL A 8 -2.04 9.31 11.15
N LEU A 9 -3.32 9.22 11.51
CA LEU A 9 -4.17 10.40 11.67
C LEU A 9 -3.68 11.33 12.79
N ASN A 10 -3.20 10.77 13.90
CA ASN A 10 -2.61 11.57 14.98
C ASN A 10 -1.30 12.23 14.55
N ARG A 11 -0.46 11.55 13.75
CA ARG A 11 0.74 12.17 13.15
C ARG A 11 0.38 13.33 12.24
N VAL A 12 -0.61 13.16 11.35
CA VAL A 12 -1.10 14.24 10.48
C VAL A 12 -1.58 15.41 11.34
N LYS A 13 -2.44 15.17 12.34
CA LYS A 13 -2.93 16.21 13.26
C LYS A 13 -1.77 16.97 13.93
N ASN A 14 -0.76 16.24 14.43
CA ASN A 14 0.38 16.85 15.10
C ASN A 14 1.27 17.64 14.13
N PHE A 15 1.42 17.16 12.89
CA PHE A 15 2.17 17.84 11.84
C PHE A 15 1.50 19.14 11.40
N VAL A 16 0.20 19.10 11.10
CA VAL A 16 -0.54 20.29 10.64
C VAL A 16 -0.89 21.24 11.80
N GLN A 17 -0.86 20.75 13.04
CA GLN A 17 -1.22 21.48 14.27
C GLN A 17 -2.60 22.16 14.20
N CYS A 18 -3.54 21.55 13.48
CA CYS A 18 -4.91 22.01 13.36
C CYS A 18 -5.85 20.81 13.18
N GLY A 19 -7.16 21.06 13.21
CA GLY A 19 -8.18 20.03 13.05
C GLY A 19 -8.25 19.04 14.21
N ARG A 20 -9.03 17.97 14.02
CA ARG A 20 -9.28 16.93 15.01
C ARG A 20 -9.43 15.56 14.37
N VAL A 21 -9.14 14.52 15.15
CA VAL A 21 -9.44 13.13 14.76
C VAL A 21 -10.78 12.74 15.37
N VAL A 22 -11.68 12.24 14.54
CA VAL A 22 -13.04 11.84 14.91
C VAL A 22 -13.24 10.37 14.55
N LYS A 23 -13.83 9.60 15.47
CA LYS A 23 -14.23 8.21 15.24
C LYS A 23 -15.63 8.15 14.66
N SER A 24 -15.90 7.20 13.76
CA SER A 24 -17.26 6.91 13.31
C SER A 24 -18.12 6.34 14.45
N ASN A 25 -19.44 6.36 14.28
CA ASN A 25 -20.37 5.65 15.15
C ASN A 25 -21.20 4.66 14.29
N PRO A 26 -21.02 3.33 14.43
CA PRO A 26 -20.12 2.63 15.36
C PRO A 26 -18.62 2.85 15.04
N PRO A 27 -17.70 2.65 16.00
CA PRO A 27 -16.29 2.99 15.87
C PRO A 27 -15.51 1.97 15.05
N THR A 28 -15.79 1.90 13.76
CA THR A 28 -15.08 1.06 12.79
C THR A 28 -14.00 1.82 12.02
N THR A 29 -14.17 3.14 11.90
CA THR A 29 -13.27 4.03 11.16
C THR A 29 -12.98 5.31 11.92
N SER A 30 -11.89 5.99 11.54
CA SER A 30 -11.51 7.31 12.03
C SER A 30 -11.16 8.24 10.88
N SER A 31 -11.39 9.54 11.09
CA SER A 31 -11.16 10.59 10.09
C SER A 31 -10.48 11.79 10.73
N PHE A 32 -9.54 12.41 10.01
CA PHE A 32 -9.01 13.73 10.33
C PHE A 32 -9.90 14.79 9.68
N ILE A 33 -10.34 15.78 10.45
CA ILE A 33 -11.25 16.83 10.00
C ILE A 33 -10.70 18.20 10.41
N CYS A 34 -10.56 19.10 9.44
CA CYS A 34 -10.31 20.52 9.68
C CYS A 34 -11.44 21.33 9.03
N SER A 35 -12.15 22.13 9.83
CA SER A 35 -13.35 22.85 9.40
C SER A 35 -13.25 24.37 9.52
N ASN A 36 -12.16 24.90 10.08
CA ASN A 36 -11.95 26.34 10.15
C ASN A 36 -11.07 26.82 8.99
N SER A 37 -11.38 27.99 8.44
CA SER A 37 -10.73 28.56 7.25
C SER A 37 -9.22 28.73 7.43
N ILE A 38 -8.77 29.19 8.61
CA ILE A 38 -7.34 29.37 8.95
C ILE A 38 -6.59 28.04 8.82
N GLY A 39 -7.10 26.98 9.45
CA GLY A 39 -6.50 25.66 9.42
C GLY A 39 -6.53 25.02 8.02
N ILE A 40 -7.61 25.22 7.27
CA ILE A 40 -7.71 24.76 5.88
C ILE A 40 -6.67 25.49 5.03
N SER A 41 -6.58 26.82 5.10
CA SER A 41 -5.58 27.61 4.38
C SER A 41 -4.15 27.18 4.72
N LYS A 42 -3.86 26.91 6.00
CA LYS A 42 -2.57 26.34 6.42
C LYS A 42 -2.28 25.00 5.73
N ILE A 43 -3.23 24.07 5.72
CA ILE A 43 -3.07 22.77 5.08
C ILE A 43 -2.85 22.92 3.57
N LEU A 44 -3.64 23.75 2.89
CA LEU A 44 -3.52 23.98 1.46
C LEU A 44 -2.13 24.51 1.12
N ASN A 45 -1.65 25.52 1.84
CA ASN A 45 -0.30 26.07 1.64
C ASN A 45 0.81 25.02 1.88
N LEU A 46 0.64 24.13 2.87
CA LEU A 46 1.63 23.06 3.15
C LEU A 46 1.76 22.02 2.02
N VAL A 47 0.68 21.75 1.28
CA VAL A 47 0.67 20.70 0.24
C VAL A 47 0.66 21.28 -1.18
N ASN A 48 0.57 22.60 -1.33
CA ASN A 48 0.62 23.28 -2.62
C ASN A 48 1.96 22.99 -3.32
N GLY A 49 1.95 22.71 -4.62
CA GLY A 49 3.15 22.22 -5.34
C GLY A 49 3.52 20.75 -5.06
N HIS A 50 2.86 20.08 -4.11
CA HIS A 50 3.07 18.65 -3.81
C HIS A 50 1.88 17.76 -4.20
N MET A 51 0.70 18.33 -4.42
CA MET A 51 -0.50 17.61 -4.84
C MET A 51 -0.43 17.15 -6.29
N ARG A 52 -0.44 15.83 -6.52
CA ARG A 52 -0.34 15.19 -7.86
C ARG A 52 -1.51 14.28 -8.21
N LEU A 53 -2.38 14.00 -7.24
CA LEU A 53 -3.60 13.22 -7.44
C LEU A 53 -4.76 14.04 -6.88
N LYS A 54 -5.97 13.87 -7.44
CA LYS A 54 -7.17 14.63 -7.05
C LYS A 54 -6.98 16.16 -7.18
N VAL A 55 -6.19 16.60 -8.16
CA VAL A 55 -5.74 18.00 -8.33
C VAL A 55 -6.91 18.95 -8.56
N TYR A 56 -7.93 18.54 -9.33
CA TYR A 56 -9.10 19.38 -9.61
C TYR A 56 -9.78 19.92 -8.34
N ASN A 57 -10.10 19.05 -7.38
CA ASN A 57 -10.74 19.47 -6.12
C ASN A 57 -9.80 20.32 -5.26
N PHE A 58 -8.48 20.11 -5.37
CA PHE A 58 -7.49 20.92 -4.67
C PHE A 58 -7.42 22.34 -5.25
N GLN A 59 -7.47 22.48 -6.57
CA GLN A 59 -7.52 23.78 -7.25
C GLN A 59 -8.74 24.60 -6.86
N ILE A 60 -9.93 23.99 -6.82
CA ILE A 60 -11.16 24.64 -6.34
C ILE A 60 -10.99 25.15 -4.91
N ALA A 61 -10.37 24.34 -4.04
CA ALA A 61 -10.12 24.75 -2.66
C ALA A 61 -9.17 25.95 -2.57
N CYS A 62 -8.08 25.95 -3.36
CA CYS A 62 -7.16 27.08 -3.48
C CYS A 62 -7.87 28.35 -3.95
N GLU A 63 -8.66 28.26 -5.03
CA GLU A 63 -9.41 29.38 -5.61
C GLU A 63 -10.38 29.99 -4.59
N SER A 64 -11.13 29.16 -3.86
CA SER A 64 -12.09 29.62 -2.85
C SER A 64 -11.47 30.42 -1.70
N LEU A 65 -10.15 30.29 -1.49
CA LEU A 65 -9.40 30.96 -0.43
C LEU A 65 -8.37 31.96 -0.97
N GLY A 66 -8.39 32.26 -2.28
CA GLY A 66 -7.45 33.20 -2.92
C GLY A 66 -5.99 32.74 -2.87
N ILE A 67 -5.74 31.43 -2.81
CA ILE A 67 -4.40 30.85 -2.83
C ILE A 67 -4.03 30.54 -4.28
N GLU A 68 -2.90 31.07 -4.76
CA GLU A 68 -2.38 30.72 -6.09
C GLU A 68 -1.98 29.24 -6.12
N PHE A 69 -2.54 28.48 -7.06
CA PHE A 69 -2.23 27.06 -7.22
C PHE A 69 -0.87 26.85 -7.89
N ILE A 70 -0.03 26.01 -7.29
CA ILE A 70 1.27 25.64 -7.82
C ILE A 70 1.20 24.20 -8.36
N PRO A 71 1.43 23.99 -9.68
CA PRO A 71 1.44 22.64 -10.25
C PRO A 71 2.62 21.83 -9.74
N ALA A 72 2.37 20.57 -9.39
CA ALA A 72 3.42 19.65 -8.94
C ALA A 72 4.19 19.02 -10.11
N ASN A 73 5.44 18.62 -9.86
CA ASN A 73 6.20 17.78 -10.79
C ASN A 73 5.71 16.33 -10.75
N TYR A 74 5.27 15.78 -11.88
CA TYR A 74 4.75 14.42 -12.00
C TYR A 74 5.81 13.33 -12.16
N THR A 75 7.05 13.70 -12.49
CA THR A 75 8.21 12.80 -12.43
C THR A 75 8.72 12.76 -11.00
N ILE A 76 8.50 11.62 -10.33
CA ILE A 76 8.89 11.46 -8.94
C ILE A 76 10.37 11.09 -8.88
N GLU A 77 11.12 11.83 -8.06
CA GLU A 77 12.54 11.61 -7.86
C GLU A 77 12.82 10.27 -7.18
N ARG A 78 14.04 9.76 -7.42
CA ARG A 78 14.57 8.57 -6.76
C ARG A 78 14.48 8.70 -5.24
N ASP A 79 14.06 7.63 -4.58
CA ASP A 79 13.90 7.54 -3.13
C ASP A 79 12.94 8.56 -2.49
N SER A 80 12.11 9.23 -3.29
CA SER A 80 11.12 10.17 -2.78
C SER A 80 10.15 9.50 -1.79
N ALA A 81 9.98 10.09 -0.61
CA ALA A 81 8.99 9.67 0.38
C ALA A 81 7.53 9.81 -0.10
N TYR A 82 7.30 10.49 -1.23
CA TYR A 82 5.98 10.58 -1.85
C TYR A 82 5.41 9.19 -2.18
N LEU A 83 6.25 8.30 -2.72
CA LEU A 83 5.84 6.93 -3.03
C LEU A 83 5.47 6.14 -1.77
N ALA A 84 6.15 6.33 -0.63
CA ALA A 84 5.78 5.70 0.63
C ALA A 84 4.37 6.12 1.08
N GLY A 85 4.02 7.40 0.93
CA GLY A 85 2.67 7.90 1.15
C GLY A 85 1.63 7.23 0.24
N LEU A 86 1.94 7.07 -1.06
CA LEU A 86 1.07 6.35 -2.00
C LEU A 86 0.92 4.87 -1.65
N ILE A 87 2.00 4.21 -1.21
CA ILE A 87 1.97 2.82 -0.77
C ILE A 87 1.05 2.67 0.44
N ASP A 88 1.10 3.61 1.39
CA ASP A 88 0.23 3.60 2.57
C ASP A 88 -1.26 3.78 2.22
N THR A 89 -1.59 4.63 1.25
CA THR A 89 -2.99 4.90 0.88
C THR A 89 -3.56 3.88 -0.09
N ASP A 90 -2.96 3.73 -1.27
CA ASP A 90 -3.51 2.99 -2.41
C ASP A 90 -2.65 1.77 -2.78
N GLY A 91 -1.55 1.54 -2.06
CA GLY A 91 -0.67 0.40 -2.27
C GLY A 91 -1.18 -0.91 -1.69
N SER A 92 -0.83 -2.00 -2.37
CA SER A 92 -1.07 -3.38 -1.97
C SER A 92 0.25 -4.15 -1.99
N ILE A 93 0.59 -4.77 -0.86
CA ILE A 93 1.70 -5.72 -0.74
C ILE A 93 1.11 -7.12 -0.72
N VAL A 94 1.34 -7.90 -1.79
CA VAL A 94 0.64 -9.16 -2.07
C VAL A 94 1.63 -10.30 -2.26
N PHE A 95 1.32 -11.46 -1.68
CA PHE A 95 2.04 -12.69 -1.98
C PHE A 95 1.42 -13.39 -3.20
N ASN A 96 2.17 -13.43 -4.30
CA ASN A 96 1.80 -14.19 -5.49
C ASN A 96 2.31 -15.63 -5.33
N PHE A 97 1.42 -16.54 -4.92
CA PHE A 97 1.77 -17.93 -4.64
C PHE A 97 2.29 -18.70 -5.88
N PRO A 98 1.61 -18.68 -7.05
CA PRO A 98 2.14 -19.34 -8.25
C PRO A 98 3.50 -18.78 -8.69
N GLY A 99 3.68 -17.47 -8.55
CA GLY A 99 4.92 -16.76 -8.86
C GLY A 99 6.00 -16.88 -7.79
N ASN A 100 5.66 -17.45 -6.63
CA ASN A 100 6.47 -17.50 -5.42
C ASN A 100 7.21 -16.17 -5.18
N ARG A 101 6.47 -15.06 -5.08
CA ARG A 101 7.05 -13.70 -4.98
C ARG A 101 6.13 -12.76 -4.22
N ILE A 102 6.72 -11.74 -3.61
CA ILE A 102 6.01 -10.62 -2.99
C ILE A 102 5.99 -9.46 -3.99
N GLU A 103 4.82 -8.88 -4.21
CA GLU A 103 4.60 -7.82 -5.18
C GLU A 103 4.11 -6.54 -4.49
N LEU A 104 4.57 -5.39 -4.97
CA LEU A 104 4.00 -4.09 -4.65
C LEU A 104 3.18 -3.61 -5.85
N ASN A 105 1.91 -3.30 -5.62
CA ASN A 105 1.02 -2.76 -6.63
C ASN A 105 0.34 -1.49 -6.10
N LEU A 106 0.29 -0.43 -6.92
CA LEU A 106 -0.50 0.78 -6.69
C LEU A 106 -1.56 0.84 -7.77
N GLU A 107 -2.79 1.22 -7.43
CA GLU A 107 -3.84 1.36 -8.41
C GLU A 107 -4.65 2.63 -8.17
N PHE A 108 -4.81 3.43 -9.21
CA PHE A 108 -5.55 4.68 -9.18
C PHE A 108 -6.65 4.66 -10.23
N ARG A 109 -7.74 5.40 -10.00
CA ARG A 109 -8.72 5.68 -11.05
C ARG A 109 -8.05 6.45 -12.19
N ASN A 110 -8.36 6.09 -13.44
CA ASN A 110 -7.76 6.67 -14.62
C ASN A 110 -8.30 8.09 -14.85
N TYR A 111 -7.54 9.06 -14.37
CA TYR A 111 -7.67 10.49 -14.62
C TYR A 111 -6.40 11.01 -15.32
N LYS A 112 -6.45 12.25 -15.83
CA LYS A 112 -5.32 12.92 -16.49
C LYS A 112 -4.05 12.84 -15.63
N GLU A 113 -4.17 13.17 -14.35
CA GLU A 113 -3.07 13.26 -13.39
C GLU A 113 -2.44 11.89 -13.11
N SER A 114 -3.27 10.85 -12.91
CA SER A 114 -2.79 9.48 -12.69
C SER A 114 -2.10 8.89 -13.92
N ASN A 115 -2.37 9.40 -15.13
CA ASN A 115 -1.69 8.93 -16.33
C ASN A 115 -0.32 9.57 -16.52
N ILE A 116 -0.17 10.84 -16.15
CA ILE A 116 1.10 11.54 -16.32
C ILE A 116 2.05 11.33 -15.14
N LEU A 117 1.57 10.77 -14.02
CA LEU A 117 2.40 10.37 -12.89
C LEU A 117 3.44 9.34 -13.32
N ASP A 118 4.70 9.62 -13.05
CA ASP A 118 5.82 8.74 -13.36
C ASP A 118 6.51 8.27 -12.08
N LEU A 119 6.48 6.94 -11.88
CA LEU A 119 7.07 6.24 -10.75
C LEU A 119 8.22 5.31 -11.19
N SER A 120 8.67 5.40 -12.44
CA SER A 120 9.62 4.45 -13.04
C SER A 120 10.98 4.41 -12.33
N GLU A 121 11.47 5.56 -11.89
CA GLU A 121 12.82 5.73 -11.33
C GLU A 121 12.86 5.88 -9.80
N VAL A 122 11.70 5.75 -9.13
CA VAL A 122 11.60 6.04 -7.68
C VAL A 122 12.30 4.98 -6.83
N ILE A 123 12.12 3.70 -7.17
CA ILE A 123 12.76 2.59 -6.47
C ILE A 123 14.02 2.20 -7.24
N GLU A 124 15.18 2.47 -6.66
CA GLU A 124 16.45 2.12 -7.28
C GLU A 124 16.57 0.61 -7.55
N GLY A 125 16.91 0.26 -8.79
CA GLY A 125 17.00 -1.14 -9.25
C GLY A 125 15.65 -1.85 -9.38
N GLY A 126 14.54 -1.17 -9.07
CA GLY A 126 13.19 -1.65 -9.27
C GLY A 126 12.71 -1.42 -10.71
N ASN A 127 11.95 -2.36 -11.26
CA ASN A 127 11.24 -2.20 -12.52
C ASN A 127 9.76 -1.98 -12.24
N CYS A 128 9.29 -0.75 -12.44
CA CYS A 128 7.89 -0.38 -12.34
C CYS A 128 7.17 -0.58 -13.69
N LYS A 129 6.15 -1.42 -13.71
CA LYS A 129 5.27 -1.58 -14.87
C LYS A 129 4.01 -0.75 -14.70
N LYS A 130 3.74 0.16 -15.64
CA LYS A 130 2.47 0.89 -15.73
C LYS A 130 1.52 0.15 -16.68
N LEU A 131 0.29 -0.10 -16.23
CA LEU A 131 -0.76 -0.78 -17.00
C LEU A 131 -2.06 0.00 -16.89
N GLU A 132 -2.71 0.25 -18.02
CA GLU A 132 -4.08 0.75 -18.06
C GLU A 132 -5.04 -0.45 -18.03
N LEU A 133 -6.04 -0.39 -17.16
CA LEU A 133 -6.95 -1.49 -16.89
C LEU A 133 -8.40 -1.01 -17.02
N THR A 134 -9.19 -1.72 -17.80
CA THR A 134 -10.64 -1.58 -17.87
C THR A 134 -11.26 -2.57 -16.90
N LYS A 135 -12.07 -2.08 -15.96
CA LYS A 135 -12.75 -2.89 -14.96
C LYS A 135 -14.26 -2.69 -15.05
N THR A 136 -14.99 -3.76 -14.87
CA THR A 136 -16.45 -3.73 -14.75
C THR A 136 -16.80 -3.94 -13.28
N ASN A 137 -17.60 -3.04 -12.72
CA ASN A 137 -18.16 -3.23 -11.39
C ASN A 137 -19.03 -4.49 -11.40
N GLN A 138 -18.77 -5.42 -10.48
CA GLN A 138 -19.45 -6.72 -10.42
C GLN A 138 -20.95 -6.58 -10.12
N ASP A 139 -21.34 -5.49 -9.44
CA ASP A 139 -22.71 -5.31 -8.97
C ASP A 139 -23.59 -4.42 -9.88
N GLU A 140 -22.97 -3.52 -10.67
CA GLU A 140 -23.71 -2.47 -11.41
C GLU A 140 -23.40 -2.42 -12.91
N GLY A 141 -22.51 -3.29 -13.42
CA GLY A 141 -22.09 -3.27 -14.83
C GLY A 141 -21.34 -2.00 -15.25
N LYS A 142 -21.10 -1.05 -14.33
CA LYS A 142 -20.38 0.20 -14.61
C LYS A 142 -18.93 -0.09 -14.95
N ILE A 143 -18.52 0.34 -16.13
CA ILE A 143 -17.13 0.25 -16.57
C ILE A 143 -16.35 1.44 -15.99
N PHE A 144 -15.26 1.17 -15.31
CA PHE A 144 -14.32 2.18 -14.85
C PHE A 144 -12.91 1.82 -15.30
N MET A 145 -12.17 2.85 -15.71
CA MET A 145 -10.77 2.72 -16.09
C MET A 145 -9.88 3.02 -14.88
N SER A 146 -8.77 2.29 -14.78
CA SER A 146 -7.75 2.45 -13.74
C SER A 146 -6.35 2.38 -14.34
N VAL A 147 -5.39 2.98 -13.65
CA VAL A 147 -3.97 2.88 -13.96
C VAL A 147 -3.30 2.14 -12.80
N ARG A 148 -2.57 1.08 -13.11
CA ARG A 148 -1.83 0.27 -12.13
C ARG A 148 -0.34 0.42 -12.33
N TYR A 149 0.38 0.67 -11.26
CA TYR A 149 1.84 0.63 -11.18
C TYR A 149 2.25 -0.62 -10.41
N SER A 150 3.05 -1.50 -11.02
CA SER A 150 3.35 -2.84 -10.48
C SER A 150 4.86 -3.08 -10.42
N TYR A 151 5.34 -3.41 -9.23
CA TYR A 151 6.64 -3.98 -8.98
C TYR A 151 6.45 -5.47 -8.69
N ASN A 152 6.34 -6.27 -9.75
CA ASN A 152 5.79 -7.63 -9.68
C ASN A 152 6.76 -8.74 -10.11
N THR A 153 8.07 -8.51 -10.04
CA THR A 153 9.09 -9.52 -10.36
C THR A 153 9.88 -9.93 -9.12
N VAL A 154 10.50 -11.11 -9.14
CA VAL A 154 11.42 -11.54 -8.08
C VAL A 154 12.57 -10.53 -7.91
N LYS A 155 13.06 -9.96 -9.02
CA LYS A 155 14.12 -8.93 -9.01
C LYS A 155 13.71 -7.66 -8.27
N ASN A 156 12.41 -7.35 -8.22
CA ASN A 156 11.90 -6.16 -7.51
C ASN A 156 11.82 -6.33 -6.00
N MET A 157 11.86 -7.56 -5.46
CA MET A 157 11.64 -7.77 -4.02
C MET A 157 12.68 -7.05 -3.15
N MET A 158 13.98 -7.23 -3.42
CA MET A 158 15.03 -6.54 -2.67
C MET A 158 15.03 -5.02 -2.86
N PRO A 159 14.83 -4.48 -4.08
CA PRO A 159 14.57 -3.05 -4.28
C PRO A 159 13.41 -2.50 -3.44
N ILE A 160 12.26 -3.20 -3.39
CA ILE A 160 11.12 -2.80 -2.53
C ILE A 160 11.54 -2.76 -1.06
N TYR A 161 12.23 -3.81 -0.58
CA TYR A 161 12.72 -3.87 0.80
C TYR A 161 13.65 -2.69 1.11
N ASN A 162 14.63 -2.41 0.25
CA ASN A 162 15.60 -1.34 0.44
C ASN A 162 14.91 0.04 0.46
N TYR A 163 14.01 0.28 -0.49
CA TYR A 163 13.23 1.52 -0.53
C TYR A 163 12.42 1.71 0.76
N VAL A 164 11.66 0.71 1.20
CA VAL A 164 10.84 0.80 2.43
C VAL A 164 11.69 0.92 3.69
N LYS A 165 12.88 0.33 3.70
CA LYS A 165 13.84 0.51 4.81
C LYS A 165 14.28 1.97 4.94
N ASN A 166 14.52 2.65 3.81
CA ASN A 166 14.94 4.06 3.77
C ASN A 166 13.76 5.04 3.88
N ASN A 167 12.57 4.64 3.45
CA ASN A 167 11.32 5.38 3.51
C ASN A 167 10.24 4.58 4.25
N PRO A 168 10.31 4.48 5.59
CA PRO A 168 9.42 3.63 6.36
C PRO A 168 7.95 4.00 6.22
N LEU A 169 7.13 3.01 5.86
CA LEU A 169 5.69 3.14 5.78
C LEU A 169 5.07 3.40 7.16
N HIS A 170 4.03 4.22 7.20
CA HIS A 170 3.27 4.49 8.42
C HIS A 170 2.20 3.44 8.70
N CYS A 171 1.73 2.70 7.68
CA CYS A 171 0.88 1.53 7.88
C CYS A 171 1.73 0.34 8.38
N SER A 172 1.60 0.02 9.66
CA SER A 172 2.40 -1.03 10.35
C SER A 172 2.34 -2.40 9.67
N PHE A 173 1.21 -2.73 9.05
CA PHE A 173 1.03 -4.00 8.36
C PHE A 173 1.73 -4.07 7.01
N LYS A 174 1.64 -3.00 6.20
CA LYS A 174 2.38 -2.93 4.94
C LYS A 174 3.88 -2.91 5.22
N LEU A 175 4.30 -2.14 6.24
CA LEU A 175 5.68 -2.12 6.71
C LEU A 175 6.18 -3.52 7.07
N ALA A 176 5.48 -4.23 7.97
CA ALA A 176 5.88 -5.57 8.40
C ALA A 176 6.00 -6.55 7.22
N ARG A 177 5.06 -6.51 6.27
CA ARG A 177 5.10 -7.34 5.06
C ARG A 177 6.32 -7.08 4.19
N CYS A 178 6.67 -5.81 3.98
CA CYS A 178 7.86 -5.42 3.23
C CYS A 178 9.15 -5.83 3.96
N MET A 179 9.21 -5.67 5.29
CA MET A 179 10.40 -6.03 6.06
C MET A 179 10.71 -7.52 6.05
N LYS A 180 9.69 -8.39 5.92
CA LYS A 180 9.85 -9.86 5.78
C LYS A 180 10.39 -10.30 4.41
N ILE A 181 10.51 -9.40 3.42
CA ILE A 181 11.05 -9.76 2.10
C ILE A 181 12.47 -10.31 2.19
N LYS A 182 13.34 -9.70 3.01
CA LYS A 182 14.74 -10.13 3.13
C LYS A 182 14.85 -11.58 3.63
N GLU A 183 14.05 -11.94 4.62
CA GLU A 183 13.95 -13.31 5.13
C GLU A 183 13.40 -14.26 4.07
N PHE A 184 12.30 -13.87 3.41
CA PHE A 184 11.70 -14.64 2.34
C PHE A 184 12.71 -15.01 1.25
N MET A 185 13.57 -14.08 0.85
CA MET A 185 14.59 -14.32 -0.18
C MET A 185 15.52 -15.49 0.16
N ASN A 186 15.81 -15.73 1.44
CA ASN A 186 16.68 -16.83 1.87
C ASN A 186 16.00 -18.20 1.76
N ILE A 187 14.71 -18.25 2.09
CA ILE A 187 13.94 -19.50 2.19
C ILE A 187 13.08 -19.78 0.96
N ARG A 188 12.93 -18.82 0.04
CA ARG A 188 12.07 -18.91 -1.16
C ARG A 188 12.29 -20.20 -1.95
N LYS A 189 13.54 -20.66 -2.04
CA LYS A 189 13.94 -21.88 -2.76
C LYS A 189 13.30 -23.16 -2.20
N TYR A 190 12.91 -23.16 -0.93
CA TYR A 190 12.31 -24.31 -0.27
C TYR A 190 10.88 -24.61 -0.74
N ASN A 191 10.25 -23.71 -1.52
CA ASN A 191 8.97 -23.98 -2.14
C ASN A 191 8.99 -25.17 -3.13
N LYS A 192 10.19 -25.62 -3.54
CA LYS A 192 10.43 -26.79 -4.41
C LYS A 192 10.86 -28.04 -3.64
N ALA A 193 11.06 -27.95 -2.32
CA ALA A 193 11.42 -29.10 -1.52
C ALA A 193 10.24 -30.09 -1.44
N SER A 194 10.51 -31.33 -1.01
CA SER A 194 9.46 -32.33 -0.85
C SER A 194 8.47 -31.92 0.24
N TRP A 195 7.20 -32.28 0.07
CA TRP A 195 6.10 -31.87 0.95
C TRP A 195 6.37 -32.13 2.44
N ASP A 196 6.98 -33.27 2.77
CA ASP A 196 7.28 -33.69 4.14
C ASP A 196 8.66 -33.24 4.65
N SER A 197 9.42 -32.47 3.87
CA SER A 197 10.74 -31.97 4.28
C SER A 197 10.64 -30.82 5.27
N ILE A 198 11.68 -30.69 6.10
CA ILE A 198 11.85 -29.56 7.03
C ILE A 198 11.91 -28.24 6.25
N GLU A 199 12.58 -28.23 5.10
CA GLU A 199 12.66 -27.07 4.20
C GLU A 199 11.26 -26.59 3.77
N TYR A 200 10.41 -27.50 3.31
CA TYR A 200 9.06 -27.14 2.88
C TYR A 200 8.19 -26.67 4.04
N GLN A 201 8.39 -27.23 5.24
CA GLN A 201 7.74 -26.77 6.46
C GLN A 201 8.17 -25.35 6.82
N ILE A 202 9.47 -25.03 6.78
CA ILE A 202 10.00 -23.67 7.00
C ILE A 202 9.36 -22.68 6.03
N TYR A 203 9.28 -23.03 4.75
CA TYR A 203 8.61 -22.20 3.75
C TYR A 203 7.12 -22.01 4.06
N SER A 204 6.43 -23.09 4.42
CA SER A 204 5.00 -23.08 4.74
C SER A 204 4.70 -22.23 5.96
N ASP A 205 5.50 -22.36 7.02
CA ASP A 205 5.39 -21.57 8.25
C ASP A 205 5.57 -20.08 7.95
N PHE A 206 6.60 -19.71 7.17
CA PHE A 206 6.80 -18.33 6.76
C PHE A 206 5.61 -17.77 5.97
N VAL A 207 5.13 -18.51 4.96
CA VAL A 207 4.03 -18.03 4.11
C VAL A 207 2.76 -17.84 4.95
N LEU A 208 2.46 -18.77 5.85
CA LEU A 208 1.32 -18.66 6.78
C LEU A 208 1.45 -17.47 7.72
N ASP A 209 2.60 -17.30 8.37
CA ASP A 209 2.87 -16.16 9.26
C ASP A 209 2.80 -14.82 8.50
N TRP A 210 3.28 -14.78 7.25
CA TRP A 210 3.21 -13.58 6.42
C TRP A 210 1.77 -13.19 6.03
N ILE A 211 0.94 -14.18 5.64
CA ILE A 211 -0.45 -13.92 5.19
C ILE A 211 -1.41 -13.70 6.36
N SER A 212 -1.15 -14.31 7.53
CA SER A 212 -2.03 -14.27 8.70
C SER A 212 -1.86 -12.98 9.53
N TYR A 213 -0.67 -12.37 9.49
CA TYR A 213 -0.36 -11.16 10.24
C TYR A 213 -1.41 -10.07 10.01
N LEU A 214 -2.23 -9.73 11.03
CA LEU A 214 -3.29 -8.72 10.97
C LEU A 214 -4.28 -8.88 9.79
N ASN A 215 -4.53 -10.12 9.36
CA ASN A 215 -5.50 -10.46 8.32
C ASN A 215 -6.48 -11.53 8.85
N PRO A 216 -7.67 -11.17 9.36
CA PRO A 216 -8.59 -12.14 9.96
C PRO A 216 -9.12 -13.19 8.96
N ASN A 217 -9.10 -12.88 7.66
CA ASN A 217 -9.63 -13.76 6.61
C ASN A 217 -8.55 -14.64 5.97
N TRP A 218 -7.38 -14.79 6.60
CA TRP A 218 -6.26 -15.53 6.01
C TRP A 218 -6.60 -17.00 5.72
N LYS A 219 -7.46 -17.63 6.54
CA LYS A 219 -7.91 -19.02 6.36
C LYS A 219 -8.66 -19.24 5.02
N ASN A 220 -9.28 -18.20 4.47
CA ASN A 220 -10.05 -18.27 3.22
C ASN A 220 -9.16 -18.18 1.96
N ILE A 221 -7.85 -17.98 2.13
CA ILE A 221 -6.93 -17.84 0.99
C ILE A 221 -6.74 -19.21 0.31
N PRO A 222 -7.04 -19.36 -1.00
CA PRO A 222 -7.14 -20.67 -1.65
C PRO A 222 -5.88 -21.54 -1.63
N PHE A 223 -4.69 -20.95 -1.47
CA PHE A 223 -3.43 -21.69 -1.42
C PHE A 223 -3.06 -22.16 -0.01
N VAL A 224 -3.79 -21.78 1.05
CA VAL A 224 -3.49 -22.20 2.43
C VAL A 224 -3.52 -23.72 2.57
N LYS A 225 -4.48 -24.39 1.92
CA LYS A 225 -4.56 -25.85 1.85
C LYS A 225 -3.38 -26.52 1.13
N LYS A 226 -2.50 -25.74 0.50
CA LYS A 226 -1.29 -26.21 -0.21
C LYS A 226 -0.03 -25.95 0.62
N LEU A 227 -0.15 -25.74 1.92
CA LEU A 227 0.98 -25.51 2.83
C LEU A 227 1.02 -26.63 3.87
N ASN A 228 2.22 -27.00 4.32
CA ASN A 228 2.45 -28.01 5.34
C ASN A 228 3.24 -27.43 6.53
N PRO A 229 2.61 -26.67 7.44
CA PRO A 229 3.31 -26.05 8.57
C PRO A 229 3.79 -27.07 9.61
N SER A 230 4.87 -26.71 10.33
CA SER A 230 5.61 -27.64 11.20
C SER A 230 4.88 -28.08 12.48
N LYS A 231 3.84 -27.35 12.97
CA LYS A 231 2.85 -27.75 14.02
C LYS A 231 2.09 -26.57 14.68
N ILE A 232 2.37 -25.30 14.36
CA ILE A 232 1.76 -24.15 15.06
C ILE A 232 0.28 -23.91 14.69
N TYR A 233 -0.23 -24.55 13.62
CA TYR A 233 -1.61 -24.37 13.14
C TYR A 233 -2.43 -25.67 13.10
N SER A 234 -1.90 -26.79 13.59
CA SER A 234 -2.51 -28.13 13.50
C SER A 234 -3.53 -28.46 14.60
N ASN A 235 -3.84 -27.53 15.51
CA ASN A 235 -4.70 -27.79 16.67
C ASN A 235 -6.15 -27.30 16.53
N GLU A 236 -6.62 -26.96 15.32
CA GLU A 236 -8.06 -26.81 15.09
C GLU A 236 -8.46 -27.58 13.82
N PRO A 237 -9.47 -28.47 13.91
CA PRO A 237 -9.94 -29.19 12.74
C PRO A 237 -10.50 -28.20 11.71
N VAL A 238 -9.99 -28.29 10.49
CA VAL A 238 -10.65 -27.69 9.33
C VAL A 238 -11.89 -28.56 9.07
N GLN A 239 -13.07 -28.05 9.42
CA GLN A 239 -14.35 -28.59 8.95
C GLN A 239 -14.55 -28.24 7.47
#